data_AF-Q5YSP8-F1
#
_entry.id   AF-Q5YSP8-F1
#
_cell.length_a   1.000
_cell.length_b   1.000
_cell.length_c   1.000
_cell.angle_alpha   90.00
_cell.angle_beta   90.00
_cell.angle_gamma   90.00
#
_symmetry.space_group_name_H-M   'P 1'
#
loop_
_entity.id
_entity.type
_entity.pdbx_description
1 polymer ?
#
loop_
_entity_poly.entity_id
_entity_poly.type
_entity_poly.pdbx_seq_one_letter_code
_entity_poly.pdbx_strand_id
1 'polypeptide(L)'
;MFRGLLSHNRGDLMQNITIGRYKPSEGTITRVHHDSDGVEISREVVNAYAGWIEGVRDDGSRWIMFLDADGNPSSYFGQREPDGAVIGEPVILDADSPAVAAYL
;
A
#
# COMPACT_ATOMS: atom_id res chain seq x y z
N MET A 1 -40.37 -4.14 -26.06
CA MET A 1 -39.94 -3.55 -24.77
C MET A 1 -38.50 -3.98 -24.55
N PHE A 2 -37.53 -3.12 -24.89
CA PHE A 2 -36.10 -3.44 -24.77
C PHE A 2 -35.63 -3.06 -23.37
N ARG A 3 -35.31 -4.04 -22.53
CA ARG A 3 -34.57 -3.82 -21.28
C ARG A 3 -33.11 -3.58 -21.65
N GLY A 4 -32.70 -2.32 -21.66
CA GLY A 4 -31.28 -1.97 -21.70
C GLY A 4 -30.61 -2.49 -20.42
N LEU A 5 -29.72 -3.46 -20.58
CA LEU A 5 -28.71 -3.75 -19.57
C LEU A 5 -27.78 -2.53 -19.55
N LEU A 6 -28.01 -1.60 -18.62
CA LEU A 6 -26.98 -0.66 -18.21
C LEU A 6 -25.91 -1.50 -17.51
N SER A 7 -24.94 -1.97 -18.28
CA SER A 7 -23.62 -2.34 -17.76
C SER A 7 -23.09 -1.09 -17.07
N HIS A 8 -23.36 -0.99 -15.77
CA HIS A 8 -22.62 -0.06 -14.94
C HIS A 8 -21.18 -0.53 -15.03
N ASN A 9 -20.31 0.28 -15.63
CA ASN A 9 -18.89 0.26 -15.31
C ASN A 9 -18.79 0.52 -13.80
N ARG A 10 -19.02 -0.53 -13.00
CA ARG A 10 -18.64 -0.54 -11.60
C ARG A 10 -17.13 -0.75 -11.65
N GLY A 11 -16.38 0.34 -11.67
CA GLY A 11 -15.00 0.24 -11.20
C GLY A 11 -15.04 -0.40 -9.81
N ASP A 12 -14.10 -1.29 -9.53
CA ASP A 12 -14.04 -2.07 -8.29
C ASP A 12 -14.39 -1.18 -7.09
N LEU A 13 -15.55 -1.47 -6.49
CA LEU A 13 -16.08 -0.66 -5.40
C LEU A 13 -15.29 -0.96 -4.14
N MET A 14 -14.51 0.03 -3.67
CA MET A 14 -13.75 -0.07 -2.43
C MET A 14 -14.68 0.14 -1.23
N GLN A 15 -14.65 -0.82 -0.30
CA GLN A 15 -15.56 -0.90 0.84
C GLN A 15 -14.78 -1.18 2.14
N ASN A 16 -15.46 -1.03 3.29
CA ASN A 16 -14.89 -1.26 4.62
C ASN A 16 -13.60 -0.45 4.87
N ILE A 17 -13.63 0.82 4.45
CA ILE A 17 -12.47 1.70 4.48
C ILE A 17 -12.11 2.04 5.92
N THR A 18 -10.85 1.79 6.27
CA THR A 18 -10.25 2.20 7.54
C THR A 18 -9.09 3.15 7.26
N ILE A 19 -9.01 4.22 8.05
CA ILE A 19 -7.96 5.23 7.95
C ILE A 19 -7.26 5.31 9.30
N GLY A 20 -5.93 5.24 9.30
CA GLY A 20 -5.10 5.28 10.50
C GLY A 20 -3.91 6.22 10.36
N ARG A 21 -3.42 6.68 11.51
CA ARG A 21 -2.14 7.40 11.66
C ARG A 21 -1.29 6.62 12.65
N TYR A 22 -0.03 6.40 12.31
CA TYR A 22 0.91 5.86 13.27
C TYR A 22 1.25 6.94 14.30
N LYS A 23 1.37 6.56 15.57
CA LYS A 23 2.04 7.44 16.53
C LYS A 23 3.51 7.60 16.11
N PRO A 24 4.22 8.68 16.49
CA PRO A 24 5.63 8.82 16.15
C PRO A 24 6.54 7.65 16.60
N SER A 25 6.13 6.90 17.62
CA SER A 25 6.80 5.69 18.12
C SER A 25 6.34 4.39 17.45
N GLU A 26 5.36 4.46 16.55
CA GLU A 26 4.75 3.37 15.80
C GLU A 26 4.99 3.68 14.30
N GLY A 27 5.01 2.69 13.40
CA GLY A 27 5.31 2.93 11.97
C GLY A 27 6.80 2.81 11.60
N THR A 28 7.61 2.33 12.53
CA THR A 28 8.97 1.91 12.26
C THR A 28 8.96 0.56 11.53
N ILE A 29 9.57 0.51 10.35
CA ILE A 29 9.75 -0.73 9.58
C ILE A 29 11.23 -1.08 9.49
N THR A 30 11.53 -2.38 9.42
CA THR A 30 12.86 -2.85 9.04
C THR A 30 12.86 -3.04 7.53
N ARG A 31 13.59 -2.18 6.82
CA ARG A 31 13.86 -2.36 5.40
C ARG A 31 15.05 -3.31 5.25
N VAL A 32 14.88 -4.35 4.46
CA VAL A 32 15.92 -5.34 4.15
C VAL A 32 16.31 -5.18 2.69
N HIS A 33 17.59 -4.88 2.45
CA HIS A 33 18.15 -4.73 1.12
C HIS A 33 18.77 -6.05 0.69
N HIS A 34 18.43 -6.51 -0.52
CA HIS A 34 18.99 -7.71 -1.12
C HIS A 34 19.84 -7.35 -2.34
N ASP A 35 20.87 -8.15 -2.63
CA ASP A 35 21.56 -8.07 -3.91
C ASP A 35 20.76 -8.76 -5.03
N SER A 36 21.33 -8.78 -6.25
CA SER A 36 20.71 -9.39 -7.42
C SER A 36 20.50 -10.91 -7.30
N ASP A 37 21.21 -11.56 -6.39
CA ASP A 37 21.09 -13.00 -6.12
C ASP A 37 20.09 -13.29 -4.99
N GLY A 38 19.44 -12.25 -4.45
CA GLY A 38 18.48 -12.35 -3.36
C GLY A 38 19.12 -12.55 -1.99
N VAL A 39 20.42 -12.26 -1.84
CA VAL A 39 21.13 -12.34 -0.56
C VAL A 39 20.99 -11.01 0.17
N GLU A 40 20.63 -11.05 1.46
CA GLU A 40 20.55 -9.85 2.30
C GLU A 40 21.95 -9.20 2.44
N ILE A 41 22.06 -7.93 2.04
CA ILE A 41 23.30 -7.14 2.15
C ILE A 41 23.25 -6.12 3.29
N SER A 42 22.07 -5.64 3.67
CA SER A 42 21.89 -4.74 4.81
C SER A 42 20.44 -4.70 5.29
N ARG A 43 20.25 -4.22 6.53
CA ARG A 43 18.94 -3.85 7.06
C ARG A 43 19.00 -2.49 7.73
N GLU A 44 17.97 -1.68 7.53
CA GLU A 44 17.84 -0.38 8.18
C GLU A 44 16.46 -0.21 8.80
N VAL A 45 16.40 0.53 9.89
CA VAL A 45 15.17 0.84 10.61
C VAL A 45 14.72 2.22 10.16
N VAL A 46 13.58 2.32 9.48
CA VAL A 46 13.08 3.57 8.90
C VAL A 46 11.64 3.83 9.32
N ASN A 47 11.31 5.11 9.52
CA ASN A 47 9.92 5.55 9.66
C ASN A 47 9.37 5.89 8.28
N ALA A 48 9.00 4.86 7.53
CA ALA A 48 8.66 5.03 6.11
C ALA A 48 7.32 5.73 5.89
N TYR A 49 6.36 5.59 6.82
CA TYR A 49 4.99 6.04 6.63
C TYR A 49 4.41 6.62 7.92
N ALA A 50 3.61 7.68 7.82
CA ALA A 50 2.93 8.28 8.98
C ALA A 50 1.47 7.85 9.12
N GLY A 51 0.93 7.14 8.12
CA GLY A 51 -0.43 6.63 8.17
C GLY A 51 -0.74 5.64 7.07
N TRP A 52 -1.98 5.17 7.06
CA TRP A 52 -2.48 4.25 6.05
C TRP A 52 -3.98 4.43 5.82
N ILE A 53 -4.40 3.99 4.64
CA ILE A 53 -5.80 3.78 4.26
C ILE A 53 -5.87 2.35 3.74
N GLU A 54 -6.77 1.54 4.27
CA GLU A 54 -6.97 0.17 3.80
C GLU A 54 -8.45 -0.15 3.62
N GLY A 55 -8.73 -1.16 2.81
CA GLY A 55 -10.09 -1.54 2.48
C GLY A 55 -10.18 -2.88 1.78
N VAL A 56 -11.39 -3.20 1.34
CA VAL A 56 -11.73 -4.43 0.63
C VAL A 56 -12.40 -4.08 -0.69
N ARG A 57 -11.99 -4.71 -1.80
CA ARG A 57 -12.66 -4.63 -3.11
C ARG A 57 -13.94 -5.46 -3.11
N ASP A 58 -14.73 -5.36 -4.17
CA ASP A 58 -15.96 -6.14 -4.33
C ASP A 58 -15.70 -7.64 -4.55
N ASP A 59 -14.53 -8.01 -5.07
CA ASP A 59 -14.05 -9.39 -5.15
C ASP A 59 -13.57 -9.98 -3.81
N GLY A 60 -13.58 -9.17 -2.74
CA GLY A 60 -13.13 -9.56 -1.40
C GLY A 60 -11.63 -9.43 -1.15
N SER A 61 -10.84 -9.08 -2.17
CA SER A 61 -9.41 -8.80 -2.00
C SER A 61 -9.19 -7.53 -1.18
N ARG A 62 -8.13 -7.51 -0.36
CA ARG A 62 -7.80 -6.36 0.47
C ARG A 62 -6.63 -5.59 -0.13
N TRP A 63 -6.59 -4.29 0.13
CA TRP A 63 -5.56 -3.39 -0.35
C TRP A 63 -5.14 -2.43 0.75
N ILE A 64 -3.99 -1.79 0.57
CA ILE A 64 -3.53 -0.73 1.44
C ILE A 64 -2.84 0.37 0.64
N MET A 65 -3.02 1.60 1.09
CA MET A 65 -2.29 2.79 0.68
C MET A 65 -1.59 3.38 1.90
N PHE A 66 -0.30 3.64 1.80
CA PHE A 66 0.44 4.32 2.86
C PHE A 66 0.53 5.81 2.61
N LEU A 67 0.60 6.58 3.71
CA LEU A 67 0.63 8.03 3.70
C LEU A 67 1.97 8.55 4.22
N ASP A 68 2.44 9.66 3.62
CA ASP A 68 3.61 10.40 4.08
C ASP A 68 3.34 11.20 5.37
N ALA A 69 4.34 11.95 5.84
CA ALA A 69 4.27 12.78 7.04
C ALA A 69 3.13 13.80 7.01
N ASP A 70 2.86 14.41 5.86
CA ASP A 70 1.80 15.40 5.66
C ASP A 70 0.42 14.75 5.50
N GLY A 71 0.40 13.44 5.20
CA GLY A 71 -0.81 12.66 4.97
C GLY A 71 -1.17 12.49 3.50
N ASN A 72 -0.25 12.78 2.58
CA ASN A 72 -0.46 12.53 1.16
C ASN A 72 -0.23 11.04 0.83
N PRO A 73 -0.94 10.50 -0.18
CA PRO A 73 -0.68 9.17 -0.71
C PRO A 73 0.77 8.99 -1.18
N SER A 74 1.48 8.01 -0.61
CA SER A 74 2.87 7.70 -0.97
C SER A 74 2.99 6.45 -1.83
N SER A 75 2.41 5.35 -1.37
CA SER A 75 2.50 4.04 -2.05
C SER A 75 1.20 3.26 -1.91
N TYR A 76 0.88 2.47 -2.93
CA TYR A 76 -0.30 1.62 -2.98
C TYR A 76 0.09 0.17 -3.23
N PHE A 77 -0.50 -0.74 -2.49
CA PHE A 77 -0.35 -2.16 -2.67
C PHE A 77 -1.69 -2.81 -2.96
N GLY A 78 -1.71 -3.58 -4.05
CA GLY A 78 -2.91 -4.25 -4.52
C GLY A 78 -3.38 -5.37 -3.60
N GLN A 79 -2.48 -5.96 -2.81
CA GLN A 79 -2.75 -7.12 -1.97
C GLN A 79 -2.25 -6.91 -0.54
N ARG A 80 -3.19 -7.07 0.42
CA ARG A 80 -2.99 -7.00 1.86
C ARG A 80 -3.54 -8.28 2.49
N GLU A 81 -2.71 -8.99 3.22
CA GLU A 81 -3.12 -10.24 3.86
C GLU A 81 -3.92 -9.98 5.16
N PRO A 82 -4.67 -10.98 5.66
CA PRO A 82 -5.43 -10.86 6.90
C PRO A 82 -4.60 -10.48 8.13
N ASP A 83 -3.33 -10.89 8.17
CA ASP A 83 -2.36 -10.60 9.25
C ASP A 83 -1.72 -9.21 9.14
N GLY A 84 -2.06 -8.45 8.09
CA GLY A 84 -1.52 -7.12 7.82
C GLY A 84 -0.25 -7.12 6.96
N ALA A 85 0.26 -8.29 6.56
CA ALA A 85 1.34 -8.38 5.59
C ALA A 85 0.90 -7.81 4.23
N VAL A 86 1.88 -7.34 3.47
CA VAL A 86 1.69 -6.73 2.16
C VAL A 86 2.51 -7.51 1.15
N ILE A 87 1.89 -7.89 0.03
CA ILE A 87 2.52 -8.75 -0.98
C ILE A 87 2.63 -7.99 -2.30
N GLY A 88 3.79 -8.17 -2.94
CA GLY A 88 4.07 -7.66 -4.28
C GLY A 88 4.65 -6.25 -4.29
N GLU A 89 4.80 -5.73 -5.51
CA GLU A 89 5.44 -4.45 -5.76
C GLU A 89 4.47 -3.29 -5.51
N PRO A 90 4.91 -2.21 -4.85
CA PRO A 90 4.08 -1.03 -4.69
C PRO A 90 3.90 -0.30 -6.03
N VAL A 91 2.71 0.24 -6.23
CA VAL A 91 2.53 1.39 -7.12
C VAL A 91 2.96 2.63 -6.34
N ILE A 92 4.04 3.24 -6.79
CA ILE A 92 4.54 4.50 -6.23
C ILE A 92 3.64 5.64 -6.72
N LEU A 93 3.16 6.45 -5.77
CA LEU A 93 2.31 7.60 -6.05
C LEU A 93 3.01 8.94 -5.80
N ASP A 94 4.08 8.91 -5.02
CA ASP A 94 4.95 10.06 -4.76
C ASP A 94 6.35 9.81 -5.33
N ALA A 95 6.82 10.75 -6.15
CA ALA A 95 8.14 10.69 -6.79
C ALA A 95 9.30 10.81 -5.77
N ASP A 96 9.04 11.44 -4.63
CA ASP A 96 10.01 11.62 -3.55
C ASP A 96 9.88 10.55 -2.45
N SER A 97 9.00 9.55 -2.65
CA SER A 97 8.73 8.53 -1.66
C SER A 97 9.99 7.71 -1.38
N PRO A 98 10.34 7.46 -0.10
CA PRO A 98 11.47 6.62 0.25
C PRO A 98 11.29 5.17 -0.22
N ALA A 99 10.10 4.76 -0.69
CA ALA A 99 9.87 3.48 -1.34
C ALA A 99 10.45 3.42 -2.76
N VAL A 100 10.60 4.54 -3.47
CA VAL A 100 11.22 4.60 -4.81
C VAL A 100 12.71 4.35 -4.76
N ALA A 101 13.38 4.89 -3.74
CA ALA A 101 14.82 4.76 -3.53
C ALA A 101 15.29 3.32 -3.28
N ALA A 102 14.39 2.34 -3.16
CA ALA A 102 14.71 0.92 -3.03
C ALA A 102 14.68 0.14 -4.37
N TYR A 103 14.30 0.78 -5.48
CA TYR A 103 14.23 0.19 -6.82
C TYR A 103 15.19 0.82 -7.85
N LEU A 104 16.05 1.74 -7.40
CA LEU A 104 17.15 2.36 -8.17
C LEU A 104 18.48 2.07 -7.49
#